data_AF-A0A931F6I8-F1
#
_entry.id   AF-A0A931F6I8-F1
#
_cell.length_a   1.000
_cell.length_b   1.000
_cell.length_c   1.000
_cell.angle_alpha   90.00
_cell.angle_beta   90.00
_cell.angle_gamma   90.00
#
_symmetry.space_group_name_H-M   'P 1'
#
loop_
_entity.id
_entity.type
_entity.pdbx_description
1 polymer ?
#
loop_
_entity_poly.entity_id
_entity_poly.type
_entity_poly.pdbx_seq_one_letter_code
_entity_poly.pdbx_strand_id
1 'polypeptide(L)'
;MKKYKLVIFMASLVLIVAVLAGCTSSNPVAEELAKQRAALIIGEFDEIHTITVNGTEINPDEDGNWKDLFEVGSEVRLVVDPAPGWEFLGWDFDENANELETTIVMFDDNTRITPTFNDGLVDVGAEGLDMEMETQPGNTVVGENIEGPPAVIISNNQGPVEGVEVTVSIESDLDLDGTMVQTTDENGIATFDDLVIDQVGEGYVLVFEAEFADIPLRVDSEAFDVVEEELDVYTLTMEEPKGEGTVTPDVGDHEFNDGTVVELKAVPSRGEFDGVFASNEDQGNVESNEIRIPMWRFSHWEGDVENRESAETTITMDADKTVRAIFVEDEEIVDPETFDVTFVVVDGDGNPIAGAEVELGPLTPQTTGEDGKTVFANVP
;
A
#
# COMPACT_ATOMS: atom_id res chain seq x y z
N MET A 1 16.56 6.62 91.93
CA MET A 1 16.24 6.91 90.52
C MET A 1 17.57 6.97 89.77
N LYS A 2 17.93 6.20 88.74
CA LYS A 2 17.53 4.95 88.05
C LYS A 2 18.90 4.42 87.51
N LYS A 3 19.47 3.29 87.94
CA LYS A 3 19.25 1.86 87.58
C LYS A 3 19.68 1.42 86.15
N TYR A 4 20.85 0.73 86.10
CA TYR A 4 21.33 -0.45 85.30
C TYR A 4 21.33 -0.36 83.75
N LYS A 5 22.21 -1.04 82.98
CA LYS A 5 22.74 -2.43 83.09
C LYS A 5 24.13 -2.65 82.44
N LEU A 6 24.91 -3.44 83.17
CA LEU A 6 25.88 -4.47 82.77
C LEU A 6 25.41 -5.36 81.59
N VAL A 7 26.26 -5.57 80.57
CA VAL A 7 26.41 -6.86 79.87
C VAL A 7 27.88 -7.08 79.49
N ILE A 8 28.37 -8.24 79.93
CA ILE A 8 29.67 -8.87 79.65
C ILE A 8 29.59 -9.52 78.27
N PHE A 9 30.64 -9.42 77.45
CA PHE A 9 31.05 -10.55 76.62
C PHE A 9 32.57 -10.69 76.65
N MET A 10 32.99 -11.93 76.95
CA MET A 10 34.35 -12.35 77.21
C MET A 10 35.26 -12.18 75.99
N ALA A 11 36.49 -11.72 76.21
CA ALA A 11 37.68 -12.29 75.58
C ALA A 11 38.93 -11.83 76.35
N SER A 12 39.08 -12.30 77.60
CA SER A 12 40.36 -12.21 78.31
C SER A 12 40.46 -13.38 79.27
N LEU A 13 40.68 -14.60 78.77
CA LEU A 13 41.31 -15.67 79.54
C LEU A 13 41.71 -16.91 78.70
N VAL A 14 42.84 -16.87 77.99
CA VAL A 14 43.80 -17.99 77.94
C VAL A 14 45.21 -17.42 77.75
N LEU A 15 45.78 -16.84 78.80
CA LEU A 15 47.22 -16.56 78.86
C LEU A 15 47.77 -16.90 80.24
N ILE A 16 47.55 -18.14 80.71
CA ILE A 16 48.35 -18.77 81.76
C ILE A 16 48.40 -20.26 81.44
N VAL A 17 49.45 -20.72 80.76
CA VAL A 17 50.38 -21.80 81.18
C VAL A 17 51.47 -21.85 80.11
N ALA A 18 52.70 -21.46 80.47
CA ALA A 18 53.97 -22.09 80.08
C ALA A 18 55.17 -21.13 80.13
N VAL A 19 55.55 -20.65 81.32
CA VAL A 19 56.97 -20.34 81.57
C VAL A 19 57.31 -20.72 83.00
N LEU A 20 57.71 -21.98 83.21
CA LEU A 20 58.59 -22.41 84.29
C LEU A 20 59.05 -23.86 84.03
N ALA A 21 59.89 -24.02 83.00
CA ALA A 21 60.96 -25.01 82.85
C ALA A 21 61.32 -25.09 81.36
N GLY A 22 62.61 -24.97 81.04
CA GLY A 22 63.11 -24.84 79.67
C GLY A 22 62.87 -26.09 78.81
N CYS A 23 61.79 -26.05 78.03
CA CYS A 23 61.61 -26.90 76.86
C CYS A 23 61.52 -26.00 75.62
N THR A 24 62.60 -26.02 74.82
CA THR A 24 62.65 -25.49 73.46
C THR A 24 61.84 -26.40 72.53
N SER A 25 60.52 -26.32 72.62
CA SER A 25 59.64 -26.77 71.56
C SER A 25 58.70 -25.61 71.26
N SER A 26 58.99 -24.89 70.17
CA SER A 26 58.00 -24.06 69.48
C SER A 26 56.74 -24.91 69.34
N ASN A 27 55.69 -24.59 70.10
CA ASN A 27 54.41 -25.26 69.93
C ASN A 27 53.78 -24.65 68.68
N PRO A 28 53.75 -25.33 67.53
CA PRO A 28 53.23 -24.76 66.30
C PRO A 28 51.77 -24.33 66.46
N VAL A 29 51.01 -24.99 67.36
CA VAL A 29 49.63 -24.62 67.69
C VAL A 29 49.53 -23.26 68.40
N ALA A 30 50.53 -22.87 69.20
CA ALA A 30 50.55 -21.56 69.87
C ALA A 30 50.97 -20.43 68.91
N GLU A 31 51.79 -20.73 67.91
CA GLU A 31 52.17 -19.79 66.84
C GLU A 31 51.01 -19.57 65.85
N GLU A 32 50.25 -20.63 65.55
CA GLU A 32 49.01 -20.57 64.76
C GLU A 32 47.89 -19.80 65.48
N LEU A 33 47.78 -19.95 66.81
CA LEU A 33 46.80 -19.23 67.65
C LEU A 33 47.19 -17.77 67.93
N ALA A 34 48.43 -17.35 67.67
CA ALA A 34 48.90 -15.98 67.90
C ALA A 34 48.70 -15.05 66.69
N LYS A 35 48.26 -15.57 65.55
CA LYS A 35 47.95 -14.75 64.37
C LYS A 35 46.61 -14.06 64.55
N GLN A 36 46.63 -12.73 64.54
CA GLN A 36 45.40 -11.93 64.53
C GLN A 36 44.61 -12.26 63.26
N ARG A 37 43.29 -12.42 63.38
CA ARG A 37 42.38 -12.66 62.24
C ARG A 37 41.36 -11.54 62.15
N ALA A 38 41.07 -11.13 60.92
CA ALA A 38 40.06 -10.14 60.59
C ALA A 38 38.99 -10.77 59.69
N ALA A 39 37.76 -10.26 59.78
CA ALA A 39 36.69 -10.70 58.90
C ALA A 39 36.71 -9.92 57.58
N LEU A 40 36.57 -10.62 56.47
CA LEU A 40 36.08 -10.05 55.23
C LEU A 40 34.57 -10.25 55.17
N ILE A 41 33.84 -9.17 54.94
CA ILE A 41 32.39 -9.15 54.78
C ILE A 41 32.08 -8.70 53.36
N ILE A 42 31.38 -9.51 52.59
CA ILE A 42 30.82 -9.06 51.32
C ILE A 42 29.46 -8.42 51.59
N GLY A 43 29.30 -7.16 51.21
CA GLY A 43 28.01 -6.50 51.33
C GLY A 43 27.00 -7.09 50.37
N GLU A 44 25.72 -6.89 50.65
CA GLU A 44 24.60 -7.41 49.87
C GLU A 44 24.67 -6.99 48.39
N PHE A 45 24.46 -7.96 47.50
CA PHE A 45 24.33 -7.83 46.05
C PHE A 45 23.34 -8.90 45.57
N ASP A 46 22.82 -8.78 44.35
CA ASP A 46 21.84 -9.73 43.82
C ASP A 46 22.44 -11.15 43.67
N GLU A 47 21.75 -12.18 44.16
CA GLU A 47 22.22 -13.59 44.20
C GLU A 47 22.44 -14.22 42.81
N ILE A 48 22.14 -13.50 41.73
CA ILE A 48 22.35 -13.95 40.34
C ILE A 48 23.83 -13.87 39.91
N HIS A 49 24.64 -13.07 40.60
CA HIS A 49 26.09 -12.96 40.34
C HIS A 49 26.84 -13.94 41.24
N THR A 50 28.02 -14.39 40.81
CA THR A 50 28.89 -15.18 41.70
C THR A 50 30.16 -14.42 42.03
N ILE A 51 30.65 -14.61 43.25
CA ILE A 51 31.92 -14.07 43.73
C ILE A 51 32.71 -15.19 44.37
N THR A 52 34.00 -15.27 44.03
CA THR A 52 34.93 -16.22 44.64
C THR A 52 36.02 -15.47 45.41
N VAL A 53 36.34 -16.00 46.59
CA VAL A 53 37.42 -15.53 47.45
C VAL A 53 38.50 -16.60 47.49
N ASN A 54 39.71 -16.24 47.05
CA ASN A 54 40.82 -17.17 46.84
C ASN A 54 40.41 -18.42 46.01
N GLY A 55 39.52 -18.24 45.03
CA GLY A 55 39.01 -19.31 44.16
C GLY A 55 37.95 -20.22 44.81
N THR A 56 37.48 -19.88 46.00
CA THR A 56 36.33 -20.55 46.64
C THR A 56 35.11 -19.67 46.51
N GLU A 57 34.04 -20.19 45.92
CA GLU A 57 32.74 -19.52 45.89
C GLU A 57 32.25 -19.32 47.33
N ILE A 58 31.92 -18.08 47.65
CA ILE A 58 31.34 -17.73 48.94
C ILE A 58 29.84 -17.67 48.76
N ASN A 59 29.13 -18.24 49.72
CA ASN A 59 27.68 -18.26 49.81
C ASN A 59 27.26 -17.60 51.13
N PRO A 60 26.04 -17.06 51.25
CA PRO A 60 25.59 -16.47 52.51
C PRO A 60 25.47 -17.57 53.57
N ASP A 61 25.80 -17.23 54.83
CA ASP A 61 25.54 -18.11 55.96
C ASP A 61 24.02 -18.27 56.25
N GLU A 62 23.66 -19.10 57.23
CA GLU A 62 22.25 -19.34 57.61
C GLU A 62 21.50 -18.05 58.02
N ASP A 63 22.23 -16.98 58.35
CA ASP A 63 21.70 -15.67 58.73
C ASP A 63 21.79 -14.63 57.58
N GLY A 64 22.15 -15.06 56.36
CA GLY A 64 22.23 -14.21 55.17
C GLY A 64 23.50 -13.35 55.08
N ASN A 65 24.51 -13.60 55.93
CA ASN A 65 25.76 -12.82 55.93
C ASN A 65 26.85 -13.52 55.12
N TRP A 66 27.53 -12.75 54.28
CA TRP A 66 28.63 -13.21 53.46
C TRP A 66 29.94 -12.90 54.17
N LYS A 67 30.51 -13.85 54.92
CA LYS A 67 31.65 -13.59 55.80
C LYS A 67 32.65 -14.74 55.88
N ASP A 68 33.95 -14.41 55.78
CA ASP A 68 35.05 -15.34 56.05
C ASP A 68 36.18 -14.67 56.87
N LEU A 69 37.06 -15.47 57.48
CA LEU A 69 38.12 -15.02 58.40
C LEU A 69 39.51 -15.26 57.81
N PHE A 70 40.30 -14.18 57.71
CA PHE A 70 41.65 -14.21 57.15
C PHE A 70 42.69 -13.74 58.16
N GLU A 71 43.94 -14.14 57.97
CA GLU A 71 45.07 -13.69 58.80
C GLU A 71 45.39 -12.22 58.48
N VAL A 72 45.64 -11.40 59.50
CA VAL A 72 46.04 -10.00 59.28
C VAL A 72 47.37 -9.96 58.50
N GLY A 73 47.40 -9.15 57.45
CA GLY A 73 48.51 -9.02 56.50
C GLY A 73 48.48 -10.02 55.35
N SER A 74 47.52 -10.96 55.29
CA SER A 74 47.37 -11.85 54.14
C SER A 74 46.75 -11.13 52.94
N GLU A 75 47.18 -11.52 51.75
CA GLU A 75 46.55 -11.14 50.49
C GLU A 75 45.33 -12.05 50.21
N VAL A 76 44.22 -11.44 49.80
CA VAL A 76 42.97 -12.13 49.46
C VAL A 76 42.57 -11.74 48.03
N ARG A 77 42.49 -12.74 47.15
CA ARG A 77 42.07 -12.60 45.76
C ARG A 77 40.56 -12.66 45.64
N LEU A 78 39.96 -11.68 45.00
CA LEU A 78 38.54 -11.58 44.72
C LEU A 78 38.32 -11.72 43.22
N VAL A 79 37.35 -12.52 42.81
CA VAL A 79 36.92 -12.65 41.41
C VAL A 79 35.41 -12.60 41.36
N VAL A 80 34.85 -11.76 40.49
CA VAL A 80 33.41 -11.76 40.20
C VAL A 80 33.14 -12.42 38.84
N ASP A 81 31.99 -13.07 38.76
CA ASP A 81 31.41 -13.59 37.52
C ASP A 81 29.99 -13.00 37.40
N PRO A 82 29.82 -11.91 36.64
CA PRO A 82 28.51 -11.29 36.43
C PRO A 82 27.54 -12.25 35.74
N ALA A 83 26.26 -12.21 36.11
CA ALA A 83 25.20 -12.91 35.38
C ALA A 83 25.14 -12.46 33.91
N PRO A 84 24.68 -13.31 32.98
CA PRO A 84 24.42 -12.89 31.60
C PRO A 84 23.55 -11.63 31.55
N GLY A 85 23.98 -10.63 30.78
CA GLY A 85 23.28 -9.35 30.64
C GLY A 85 23.54 -8.36 31.78
N TRP A 86 24.62 -8.53 32.57
CA TRP A 86 25.05 -7.58 33.60
C TRP A 86 26.51 -7.16 33.40
N GLU A 87 26.82 -5.89 33.65
CA GLU A 87 28.17 -5.35 33.61
C GLU A 87 28.69 -5.11 35.03
N PHE A 88 29.94 -5.49 35.30
CA PHE A 88 30.61 -5.17 36.56
C PHE A 88 31.16 -3.75 36.50
N LEU A 89 30.69 -2.89 37.41
CA LEU A 89 31.12 -1.48 37.47
C LEU A 89 32.36 -1.25 38.32
N GLY A 90 32.56 -2.06 39.37
CA GLY A 90 33.72 -1.93 40.25
C GLY A 90 33.45 -2.31 41.71
N TRP A 91 34.51 -2.22 42.51
CA TRP A 91 34.49 -2.51 43.96
C TRP A 91 34.39 -1.23 44.79
N ASP A 92 33.59 -1.23 45.86
CA ASP A 92 33.36 -0.02 46.68
C ASP A 92 34.56 0.45 47.53
N PHE A 93 35.63 -0.36 47.64
CA PHE A 93 36.80 -0.01 48.46
C PHE A 93 37.80 0.92 47.74
N ASP A 94 37.78 0.97 46.40
CA ASP A 94 38.64 1.82 45.58
C ASP A 94 37.90 2.16 44.28
N GLU A 95 37.74 3.46 44.00
CA GLU A 95 37.08 3.99 42.79
C GLU A 95 37.77 3.58 41.47
N ASN A 96 39.00 3.06 41.55
CA ASN A 96 39.76 2.57 40.41
C ASN A 96 39.77 1.04 40.30
N ALA A 97 39.19 0.31 41.28
CA ALA A 97 39.12 -1.13 41.26
C ALA A 97 37.95 -1.59 40.38
N ASN A 98 38.12 -1.47 39.06
CA ASN A 98 37.10 -1.78 38.05
C ASN A 98 37.40 -3.09 37.30
N GLU A 99 38.37 -3.87 37.78
CA GLU A 99 38.72 -5.16 37.20
C GLU A 99 37.90 -6.30 37.83
N LEU A 100 37.44 -7.25 37.01
CA LEU A 100 36.69 -8.45 37.46
C LEU A 100 37.47 -9.30 38.47
N GLU A 101 38.78 -9.11 38.53
CA GLU A 101 39.69 -9.75 39.47
C GLU A 101 40.52 -8.69 40.19
N THR A 102 40.61 -8.76 41.52
CA THR A 102 41.48 -7.87 42.31
C THR A 102 42.04 -8.58 43.55
N THR A 103 43.06 -8.01 44.17
CA THR A 103 43.66 -8.53 45.41
C THR A 103 43.70 -7.44 46.47
N ILE A 104 43.22 -7.76 47.66
CA ILE A 104 43.26 -6.87 48.83
C ILE A 104 44.20 -7.42 49.91
N VAL A 105 44.71 -6.55 50.78
CA VAL A 105 45.47 -6.95 51.99
C VAL A 105 44.57 -6.80 53.21
N MET A 106 44.49 -7.84 54.04
CA MET A 106 43.68 -7.81 55.25
C MET A 106 44.36 -7.01 56.35
N PHE A 107 43.66 -6.03 56.93
CA PHE A 107 44.15 -5.21 58.04
C PHE A 107 43.63 -5.72 59.39
N ASP A 108 43.97 -5.03 60.48
CA ASP A 108 43.64 -5.44 61.85
C ASP A 108 42.16 -5.21 62.24
N ASP A 109 41.38 -4.60 61.33
CA ASP A 109 39.94 -4.41 61.40
C ASP A 109 39.18 -5.26 60.37
N ASN A 110 37.86 -5.37 60.55
CA ASN A 110 37.02 -6.09 59.59
C ASN A 110 36.85 -5.25 58.32
N THR A 111 37.10 -5.86 57.17
CA THR A 111 36.93 -5.23 55.86
C THR A 111 35.54 -5.55 55.33
N ARG A 112 34.80 -4.53 54.87
CA ARG A 112 33.55 -4.71 54.12
C ARG A 112 33.78 -4.29 52.67
N ILE A 113 33.39 -5.14 51.73
CA ILE A 113 33.49 -4.87 50.29
C ILE A 113 32.15 -5.19 49.63
N THR A 114 31.67 -4.31 48.76
CA THR A 114 30.48 -4.53 47.94
C THR A 114 30.87 -4.43 46.46
N PRO A 115 30.69 -5.50 45.66
CA PRO A 115 30.76 -5.38 44.21
C PRO A 115 29.55 -4.59 43.70
N THR A 116 29.77 -3.73 42.71
CA THR A 116 28.70 -2.99 42.05
C THR A 116 28.52 -3.55 40.65
N PHE A 117 27.28 -3.86 40.31
CA PHE A 117 26.89 -4.29 38.97
C PHE A 117 25.88 -3.29 38.41
N ASN A 118 25.91 -3.09 37.10
CA ASN A 118 24.80 -2.51 36.37
C ASN A 118 24.09 -3.63 35.65
N ASP A 119 22.77 -3.53 35.56
CA ASP A 119 22.04 -4.27 34.56
C ASP A 119 22.69 -3.87 33.21
N GLY A 120 23.25 -4.85 32.54
CA GLY A 120 24.06 -4.72 31.33
C GLY A 120 23.21 -4.45 30.10
N LEU A 121 21.94 -4.07 30.26
CA LEU A 121 21.30 -3.16 29.34
C LEU A 121 22.10 -1.86 29.42
N VAL A 122 23.09 -1.77 28.53
CA VAL A 122 23.45 -0.46 27.98
C VAL A 122 22.12 0.20 27.64
N ASP A 123 21.86 1.41 28.16
CA ASP A 123 20.84 2.28 27.62
C ASP A 123 21.19 2.50 26.14
N VAL A 124 20.78 1.56 25.29
CA VAL A 124 21.00 1.50 23.85
C VAL A 124 20.16 2.57 23.16
N GLY A 125 20.00 3.74 23.78
CA GLY A 125 19.04 4.75 23.39
C GLY A 125 17.61 4.26 23.56
N ALA A 126 17.31 3.45 24.58
CA ALA A 126 15.95 3.03 24.87
C ALA A 126 15.24 4.07 25.77
N GLU A 127 15.99 4.88 26.52
CA GLU A 127 15.39 5.95 27.31
C GLU A 127 14.72 7.01 26.42
N GLY A 128 13.41 7.19 26.64
CA GLY A 128 12.60 8.14 25.87
C GLY A 128 12.29 7.66 24.46
N LEU A 129 12.44 6.36 24.18
CA LEU A 129 12.08 5.76 22.90
C LEU A 129 10.61 6.03 22.57
N ASP A 130 10.37 6.55 21.38
CA ASP A 130 9.06 6.93 20.88
C ASP A 130 8.97 6.68 19.37
N MET A 131 7.74 6.44 18.90
CA MET A 131 7.41 6.28 17.49
C MET A 131 6.24 7.19 17.16
N GLU A 132 6.44 8.07 16.19
CA GLU A 132 5.42 9.02 15.74
C GLU A 132 5.27 8.97 14.21
N MET A 133 4.12 9.43 13.72
CA MET A 133 3.93 9.67 12.30
C MET A 133 4.73 10.92 11.87
N GLU A 134 5.65 10.77 10.93
CA GLU A 134 6.36 11.88 10.28
C GLU A 134 5.54 12.43 9.12
N THR A 135 4.91 11.55 8.33
CA THR A 135 3.98 11.92 7.25
C THR A 135 2.77 11.00 7.29
N GLN A 136 1.58 11.59 7.39
CA GLN A 136 0.31 10.86 7.36
C GLN A 136 -0.05 10.44 5.93
N PRO A 137 -0.69 9.26 5.74
CA PRO A 137 -1.36 8.96 4.48
C PRO A 137 -2.42 10.02 4.17
N GLY A 138 -2.51 10.37 2.90
CA GLY A 138 -3.61 11.16 2.34
C GLY A 138 -4.62 10.27 1.63
N ASN A 139 -5.78 10.86 1.33
CA ASN A 139 -6.77 10.21 0.47
C ASN A 139 -6.15 9.91 -0.90
N THR A 140 -6.39 8.72 -1.43
CA THR A 140 -5.82 8.26 -2.71
C THR A 140 -6.89 7.67 -3.62
N VAL A 141 -6.52 7.43 -4.88
CA VAL A 141 -7.32 6.72 -5.87
C VAL A 141 -7.02 5.23 -5.78
N VAL A 142 -8.05 4.39 -5.94
CA VAL A 142 -7.92 2.93 -5.94
C VAL A 142 -6.87 2.44 -6.94
N GLY A 143 -5.96 1.57 -6.48
CA GLY A 143 -4.88 1.01 -7.30
C GLY A 143 -3.68 1.93 -7.56
N GLU A 144 -3.74 3.19 -7.12
CA GLU A 144 -2.60 4.09 -7.14
C GLU A 144 -1.83 4.03 -5.81
N ASN A 145 -0.62 4.60 -5.80
CA ASN A 145 0.14 4.72 -4.56
C ASN A 145 -0.61 5.60 -3.54
N ILE A 146 -0.54 5.23 -2.27
CA ILE A 146 -1.11 6.04 -1.19
C ILE A 146 -0.45 7.41 -1.20
N GLU A 147 -1.27 8.45 -1.37
CA GLU A 147 -0.85 9.85 -1.37
C GLU A 147 -0.29 10.25 -0.02
N GLY A 148 0.59 11.26 0.02
CA GLY A 148 1.29 11.62 1.25
C GLY A 148 2.08 10.43 1.79
N PRO A 149 3.12 9.98 1.06
CA PRO A 149 3.77 8.68 1.27
C PRO A 149 4.02 8.46 2.77
N PRO A 150 3.33 7.48 3.39
CA PRO A 150 3.33 7.33 4.83
C PRO A 150 4.74 7.14 5.36
N ALA A 151 5.06 7.84 6.44
CA ALA A 151 6.36 7.74 7.08
C ALA A 151 6.23 7.82 8.59
N VAL A 152 7.03 7.02 9.28
CA VAL A 152 7.18 7.07 10.74
C VAL A 152 8.59 7.48 11.11
N ILE A 153 8.73 8.15 12.24
CA ILE A 153 10.01 8.47 12.86
C ILE A 153 10.13 7.74 14.19
N ILE A 154 11.30 7.14 14.42
CA ILE A 154 11.67 6.54 15.71
C ILE A 154 12.78 7.39 16.31
N SER A 155 12.57 7.85 17.53
CA SER A 155 13.53 8.67 18.25
C SER A 155 13.59 8.31 19.73
N ASN A 156 14.63 8.78 20.40
CA ASN A 156 14.83 8.64 21.84
C ASN A 156 15.39 9.96 22.42
N ASN A 157 15.74 9.96 23.71
CA ASN A 157 16.33 11.15 24.36
C ASN A 157 17.71 11.57 23.79
N GLN A 158 18.36 10.72 23.00
CA GLN A 158 19.67 10.94 22.39
C GLN A 158 19.55 11.40 20.91
N GLY A 159 18.38 11.26 20.30
CA GLY A 159 18.09 11.67 18.92
C GLY A 159 17.33 10.60 18.13
N PRO A 160 17.34 10.68 16.79
CA PRO A 160 16.72 9.67 15.94
C PRO A 160 17.44 8.31 16.00
N VAL A 161 16.70 7.22 15.80
CA VAL A 161 17.22 5.85 15.86
C VAL A 161 17.24 5.23 14.46
N GLU A 162 18.44 5.10 13.90
CA GLU A 162 18.70 4.44 12.61
C GLU A 162 18.70 2.90 12.74
N GLY A 163 18.33 2.20 11.67
CA GLY A 163 18.54 0.75 11.56
C GLY A 163 17.42 -0.10 12.17
N VAL A 164 16.30 0.50 12.54
CA VAL A 164 15.14 -0.19 13.12
C VAL A 164 14.24 -0.69 11.99
N GLU A 165 13.90 -1.97 12.00
CA GLU A 165 12.93 -2.54 11.06
C GLU A 165 11.50 -2.16 11.48
N VAL A 166 10.78 -1.51 10.58
CA VAL A 166 9.38 -1.10 10.73
C VAL A 166 8.54 -1.90 9.74
N THR A 167 7.50 -2.54 10.26
CA THR A 167 6.49 -3.25 9.46
C THR A 167 5.20 -2.43 9.42
N VAL A 168 4.56 -2.35 8.25
CA VAL A 168 3.25 -1.73 8.07
C VAL A 168 2.20 -2.79 7.75
N SER A 169 1.01 -2.60 8.29
CA SER A 169 -0.20 -3.37 8.00
C SER A 169 -1.42 -2.45 7.95
N ILE A 170 -2.58 -3.00 7.61
CA ILE A 170 -3.86 -2.27 7.59
C ILE A 170 -4.82 -2.91 8.61
N GLU A 171 -5.61 -2.11 9.34
CA GLU A 171 -6.51 -2.62 10.40
C GLU A 171 -7.69 -3.45 9.84
N SER A 172 -7.96 -3.35 8.54
CA SER A 172 -9.02 -4.12 7.86
C SER A 172 -8.57 -5.51 7.41
N ASP A 173 -9.51 -6.41 7.12
CA ASP A 173 -9.26 -7.73 6.48
C ASP A 173 -8.84 -7.62 4.99
N LEU A 174 -8.17 -6.53 4.60
CA LEU A 174 -7.73 -6.26 3.24
C LEU A 174 -6.26 -6.58 3.06
N ASP A 175 -5.91 -6.94 1.83
CA ASP A 175 -4.53 -7.03 1.40
C ASP A 175 -4.03 -5.60 1.09
N LEU A 176 -2.87 -5.27 1.65
CA LEU A 176 -2.08 -4.09 1.28
C LEU A 176 -1.04 -4.56 0.27
N ASP A 177 -0.81 -3.83 -0.81
CA ASP A 177 0.27 -4.13 -1.76
C ASP A 177 1.44 -3.16 -1.57
N GLY A 178 2.61 -3.51 -2.12
CA GLY A 178 3.84 -2.71 -2.03
C GLY A 178 4.87 -3.26 -1.03
N THR A 179 5.77 -2.40 -0.58
CA THR A 179 6.84 -2.75 0.37
C THR A 179 6.33 -2.58 1.81
N MET A 180 6.05 -3.69 2.48
CA MET A 180 5.49 -3.67 3.85
C MET A 180 6.54 -3.56 4.97
N VAL A 181 7.82 -3.60 4.63
CA VAL A 181 8.92 -3.61 5.61
C VAL A 181 10.00 -2.64 5.16
N GLN A 182 10.33 -1.68 6.02
CA GLN A 182 11.36 -0.67 5.79
C GLN A 182 12.25 -0.53 7.01
N THR A 183 13.50 -0.11 6.81
CA THR A 183 14.43 0.18 7.91
C THR A 183 14.56 1.69 8.07
N THR A 184 14.58 2.18 9.31
CA THR A 184 14.81 3.61 9.58
C THR A 184 16.18 4.08 9.08
N ASP A 185 16.22 5.26 8.48
CA ASP A 185 17.43 5.89 7.94
C ASP A 185 18.25 6.63 9.02
N GLU A 186 19.30 7.36 8.62
CA GLU A 186 20.15 8.18 9.50
C GLU A 186 19.37 9.26 10.30
N ASN A 187 18.16 9.62 9.84
CA ASN A 187 17.26 10.56 10.51
C ASN A 187 16.17 9.84 11.33
N GLY A 188 16.27 8.52 11.49
CA GLY A 188 15.30 7.69 12.20
C GLY A 188 13.97 7.50 11.47
N ILE A 189 13.91 7.78 10.17
CA ILE A 189 12.65 7.78 9.41
C ILE A 189 12.57 6.51 8.54
N ALA A 190 11.42 5.84 8.58
CA ALA A 190 11.04 4.80 7.63
C ALA A 190 9.89 5.30 6.76
N THR A 191 10.13 5.45 5.46
CA THR A 191 9.15 5.93 4.47
C THR A 191 8.66 4.79 3.59
N PHE A 192 7.35 4.76 3.34
CA PHE A 192 6.63 3.78 2.54
C PHE A 192 5.97 4.49 1.36
N ASP A 193 6.66 4.56 0.22
CA ASP A 193 6.24 5.34 -0.96
C ASP A 193 5.58 4.52 -2.07
N ASP A 194 5.49 3.19 -1.88
CA ASP A 194 4.98 2.25 -2.87
C ASP A 194 3.74 1.45 -2.40
N LEU A 195 3.12 1.84 -1.28
CA LEU A 195 1.94 1.17 -0.75
C LEU A 195 0.71 1.42 -1.63
N VAL A 196 -0.10 0.39 -1.85
CA VAL A 196 -1.30 0.45 -2.71
C VAL A 196 -2.45 -0.31 -2.06
N ILE A 197 -3.68 0.20 -2.24
CA ILE A 197 -4.93 -0.48 -1.86
C ILE A 197 -5.83 -0.57 -3.10
N ASP A 198 -6.16 -1.80 -3.50
CA ASP A 198 -6.96 -2.11 -4.70
C ASP A 198 -8.48 -2.14 -4.45
N GLN A 199 -8.92 -1.59 -3.31
CA GLN A 199 -10.33 -1.53 -2.94
C GLN A 199 -10.73 -0.14 -2.46
N VAL A 200 -11.83 0.36 -3.03
CA VAL A 200 -12.50 1.59 -2.59
C VAL A 200 -13.05 1.42 -1.18
N GLY A 201 -12.87 2.43 -0.34
CA GLY A 201 -13.37 2.45 1.02
C GLY A 201 -13.03 3.74 1.75
N GLU A 202 -13.73 3.97 2.86
CA GLU A 202 -13.53 5.13 3.71
C GLU A 202 -12.94 4.71 5.06
N GLY A 203 -12.13 5.57 5.65
CA GLY A 203 -11.64 5.43 7.01
C GLY A 203 -10.63 4.30 7.21
N TYR A 204 -9.80 4.02 6.20
CA TYR A 204 -8.68 3.09 6.36
C TYR A 204 -7.64 3.64 7.33
N VAL A 205 -7.05 2.75 8.11
CA VAL A 205 -6.00 3.06 9.09
C VAL A 205 -4.84 2.11 8.86
N LEU A 206 -3.65 2.67 8.62
CA LEU A 206 -2.40 1.94 8.59
C LEU A 206 -1.87 1.79 10.01
N VAL A 207 -1.28 0.64 10.27
CA VAL A 207 -0.72 0.25 11.55
C VAL A 207 0.76 -0.03 11.33
N PHE A 208 1.61 0.74 12.01
CA PHE A 208 3.06 0.60 11.97
C PHE A 208 3.54 -0.02 13.27
N GLU A 209 4.36 -1.05 13.16
CA GLU A 209 4.92 -1.79 14.29
C GLU A 209 6.43 -1.94 14.11
N ALA A 210 7.18 -1.82 15.20
CA ALA A 210 8.61 -2.07 15.24
C ALA A 210 9.02 -2.63 16.60
N GLU A 211 10.24 -3.15 16.68
CA GLU A 211 10.84 -3.58 17.94
C GLU A 211 12.29 -3.08 18.00
N PHE A 212 12.64 -2.42 19.10
CA PHE A 212 14.00 -1.97 19.36
C PHE A 212 14.37 -2.25 20.81
N ALA A 213 15.51 -2.92 21.02
CA ALA A 213 15.96 -3.33 22.36
C ALA A 213 14.90 -4.10 23.17
N ASP A 214 14.19 -5.03 22.51
CA ASP A 214 13.07 -5.80 23.07
C ASP A 214 11.86 -4.94 23.52
N ILE A 215 11.79 -3.68 23.09
CA ILE A 215 10.65 -2.78 23.33
C ILE A 215 9.81 -2.70 22.06
N PRO A 216 8.55 -3.19 22.09
CA PRO A 216 7.64 -3.04 20.97
C PRO A 216 7.13 -1.59 20.88
N LEU A 217 7.14 -1.06 19.67
CA LEU A 217 6.59 0.25 19.31
C LEU A 217 5.42 0.06 18.34
N ARG A 218 4.44 0.94 18.46
CA ARG A 218 3.28 0.96 17.59
C ARG A 218 2.75 2.37 17.43
N VAL A 219 2.47 2.75 16.19
CA VAL A 219 1.70 3.95 15.87
C VAL A 219 0.67 3.63 14.79
N ASP A 220 -0.53 4.18 14.95
CA ASP A 220 -1.60 4.08 13.97
C ASP A 220 -1.66 5.41 13.19
N SER A 221 -1.93 5.35 11.88
CA SER A 221 -2.12 6.54 11.07
C SER A 221 -3.43 7.27 11.42
N GLU A 222 -3.57 8.50 10.92
CA GLU A 222 -4.89 9.08 10.75
C GLU A 222 -5.68 8.29 9.69
N ALA A 223 -7.01 8.37 9.79
CA ALA A 223 -7.89 7.71 8.84
C ALA A 223 -7.86 8.42 7.48
N PHE A 224 -7.81 7.65 6.40
CA PHE A 224 -7.83 8.15 5.02
C PHE A 224 -8.77 7.31 4.15
N ASP A 225 -9.17 7.87 3.01
CA ASP A 225 -10.11 7.24 2.10
C ASP A 225 -9.39 6.81 0.81
N VAL A 226 -9.82 5.67 0.24
CA VAL A 226 -9.47 5.24 -1.10
C VAL A 226 -10.73 5.41 -1.96
N VAL A 227 -10.66 6.33 -2.91
CA VAL A 227 -11.79 6.70 -3.76
C VAL A 227 -11.63 6.16 -5.18
N GLU A 228 -12.72 6.07 -5.92
CA GLU A 228 -12.65 5.85 -7.36
C GLU A 228 -12.13 7.11 -8.05
N GLU A 229 -11.49 6.96 -9.21
CA GLU A 229 -11.14 8.10 -10.05
C GLU A 229 -12.42 8.77 -10.56
N GLU A 230 -12.72 9.96 -10.04
CA GLU A 230 -13.80 10.79 -10.56
C GLU A 230 -13.31 11.51 -11.82
N LEU A 231 -13.69 10.97 -12.98
CA LEU A 231 -13.47 11.63 -14.26
C LEU A 231 -14.58 12.64 -14.52
N ASP A 232 -14.19 13.81 -15.06
CA ASP A 232 -15.15 14.78 -15.56
C ASP A 232 -16.03 14.15 -16.66
N VAL A 233 -17.31 14.50 -16.71
CA VAL A 233 -18.25 14.02 -17.74
C VAL A 233 -18.54 15.14 -18.71
N TYR A 234 -18.38 14.86 -20.01
CA TYR A 234 -18.67 15.79 -21.10
C TYR A 234 -19.80 15.28 -21.99
N THR A 235 -20.54 16.23 -22.56
CA THR A 235 -21.64 15.96 -23.47
C THR A 235 -21.19 16.03 -24.93
N LEU A 236 -21.45 14.97 -25.71
CA LEU A 236 -21.44 14.98 -27.16
C LEU A 236 -22.85 15.19 -27.70
N THR A 237 -23.10 16.33 -28.33
CA THR A 237 -24.34 16.60 -29.06
C THR A 237 -24.17 16.23 -30.53
N MET A 238 -24.85 15.15 -30.95
CA MET A 238 -25.02 14.76 -32.35
C MET A 238 -26.21 15.54 -32.92
N GLU A 239 -25.96 16.51 -33.81
CA GLU A 239 -27.02 17.26 -34.46
C GLU A 239 -27.65 16.48 -35.63
N GLU A 240 -28.89 16.86 -35.98
CA GLU A 240 -29.57 16.36 -37.17
C GLU A 240 -28.68 16.53 -38.42
N PRO A 241 -28.43 15.46 -39.20
CA PRO A 241 -27.58 15.53 -40.36
C PRO A 241 -28.17 16.48 -41.41
N LYS A 242 -27.28 17.15 -42.16
CA LYS A 242 -27.70 17.90 -43.34
C LYS A 242 -27.73 16.96 -44.53
N GLY A 243 -28.91 16.78 -45.12
CA GLY A 243 -29.11 15.81 -46.21
C GLY A 243 -29.55 14.45 -45.67
N GLU A 244 -29.76 13.49 -46.56
CA GLU A 244 -30.29 12.18 -46.16
C GLU A 244 -29.17 11.18 -45.84
N GLY A 245 -29.20 10.68 -44.61
CA GLY A 245 -28.28 9.68 -44.11
C GLY A 245 -28.52 9.43 -42.63
N THR A 246 -27.84 8.44 -42.08
CA THR A 246 -27.84 8.16 -40.65
C THR A 246 -26.47 8.39 -40.05
N VAL A 247 -26.43 8.63 -38.74
CA VAL A 247 -25.19 8.78 -37.97
C VAL A 247 -25.17 7.78 -36.82
N THR A 248 -23.98 7.46 -36.34
CA THR A 248 -23.76 6.71 -35.10
C THR A 248 -22.65 7.44 -34.32
N PRO A 249 -22.85 7.81 -33.05
CA PRO A 249 -24.08 7.69 -32.25
C PRO A 249 -25.29 8.39 -32.89
N ASP A 250 -26.50 7.96 -32.50
CA ASP A 250 -27.74 8.55 -33.01
C ASP A 250 -27.83 10.05 -32.63
N VAL A 251 -28.67 10.81 -33.34
CA VAL A 251 -28.92 12.23 -33.05
C VAL A 251 -29.38 12.42 -31.59
N GLY A 252 -28.83 13.41 -30.91
CA GLY A 252 -29.09 13.71 -29.51
C GLY A 252 -27.83 13.94 -28.69
N ASP A 253 -28.02 14.10 -27.38
CA ASP A 253 -26.95 14.28 -26.40
C ASP A 253 -26.52 12.93 -25.81
N HIS A 254 -25.20 12.74 -25.69
CA HIS A 254 -24.59 11.54 -25.13
C HIS A 254 -23.47 11.94 -24.15
N GLU A 255 -23.46 11.36 -22.95
CA GLU A 255 -22.49 11.67 -21.91
C GLU A 255 -21.32 10.67 -21.93
N PHE A 256 -20.10 11.19 -21.81
CA PHE A 256 -18.87 10.39 -21.80
C PHE A 256 -17.86 10.96 -20.79
N ASN A 257 -17.06 10.10 -20.17
CA ASN A 257 -15.97 10.53 -19.30
C ASN A 257 -14.87 11.24 -20.11
N ASP A 258 -14.13 12.14 -19.46
CA ASP A 258 -12.95 12.78 -20.01
C ASP A 258 -11.96 11.75 -20.60
N GLY A 259 -11.35 12.12 -21.73
CA GLY A 259 -10.45 11.26 -22.50
C GLY A 259 -11.13 10.15 -23.31
N THR A 260 -12.43 9.91 -23.16
CA THR A 260 -13.13 8.87 -23.93
C THR A 260 -13.02 9.14 -25.43
N VAL A 261 -12.58 8.13 -26.19
CA VAL A 261 -12.55 8.18 -27.66
C VAL A 261 -13.84 7.57 -28.20
N VAL A 262 -14.68 8.40 -28.81
CA VAL A 262 -15.96 7.97 -29.41
C VAL A 262 -15.78 7.80 -30.91
N GLU A 263 -16.15 6.63 -31.43
CA GLU A 263 -16.19 6.36 -32.87
C GLU A 263 -17.48 6.94 -33.48
N LEU A 264 -17.32 7.75 -34.53
CA LEU A 264 -18.40 8.35 -35.29
C LEU A 264 -18.50 7.72 -36.67
N LYS A 265 -19.71 7.40 -37.10
CA LYS A 265 -19.99 6.83 -38.43
C LYS A 265 -21.16 7.54 -39.09
N ALA A 266 -20.98 7.93 -40.35
CA ALA A 266 -22.02 8.51 -41.19
C ALA A 266 -22.32 7.57 -42.37
N VAL A 267 -23.58 7.18 -42.51
CA VAL A 267 -24.05 6.30 -43.59
C VAL A 267 -25.00 7.09 -44.48
N PRO A 268 -24.62 7.45 -45.72
CA PRO A 268 -25.50 8.18 -46.61
C PRO A 268 -26.70 7.32 -47.04
N SER A 269 -27.85 7.96 -47.25
CA SER A 269 -29.03 7.28 -47.79
C SER A 269 -28.94 7.08 -49.30
N ARG A 270 -29.45 5.96 -49.79
CA ARG A 270 -29.72 5.75 -51.21
C ARG A 270 -31.21 6.00 -51.42
N GLY A 271 -31.56 6.99 -52.24
CA GLY A 271 -32.96 7.36 -52.47
C GLY A 271 -33.80 6.19 -52.96
N GLU A 272 -35.11 6.28 -52.69
CA GLU A 272 -36.12 5.36 -53.19
C GLU A 272 -36.83 6.00 -54.38
N PHE A 273 -36.98 5.26 -55.49
CA PHE A 273 -37.66 5.78 -56.69
C PHE A 273 -39.18 5.65 -56.53
N ASP A 274 -39.88 6.77 -56.32
CA ASP A 274 -41.35 6.86 -56.35
C ASP A 274 -41.81 7.55 -57.65
N GLY A 275 -41.73 6.83 -58.77
CA GLY A 275 -42.14 7.33 -60.08
C GLY A 275 -43.27 6.52 -60.71
N VAL A 276 -44.35 7.19 -61.09
CA VAL A 276 -45.41 6.64 -61.96
C VAL A 276 -45.06 6.98 -63.41
N PHE A 277 -44.79 5.97 -64.24
CA PHE A 277 -44.68 6.17 -65.68
C PHE A 277 -46.08 6.44 -66.26
N ALA A 278 -46.40 7.69 -66.59
CA ALA A 278 -47.60 8.02 -67.35
C ALA A 278 -47.28 7.98 -68.85
N SER A 279 -47.91 7.07 -69.61
CA SER A 279 -47.96 7.17 -71.06
C SER A 279 -49.04 8.17 -71.46
N ASN A 280 -48.67 9.18 -72.25
CA ASN A 280 -49.64 10.12 -72.83
C ASN A 280 -50.22 9.48 -74.10
N GLU A 281 -51.54 9.33 -74.18
CA GLU A 281 -52.26 8.63 -75.26
C GLU A 281 -52.29 9.36 -76.62
N ASP A 282 -51.52 10.44 -76.81
CA ASP A 282 -51.52 11.15 -78.10
C ASP A 282 -50.11 11.26 -78.70
N GLN A 283 -50.05 10.95 -80.00
CA GLN A 283 -48.85 10.64 -80.76
C GLN A 283 -47.73 11.69 -80.63
N GLY A 284 -46.58 11.25 -80.11
CA GLY A 284 -45.30 11.97 -80.24
C GLY A 284 -44.34 11.57 -79.12
N ASN A 285 -43.34 10.74 -79.46
CA ASN A 285 -42.18 10.35 -78.64
C ASN A 285 -42.33 10.46 -77.11
N VAL A 286 -42.34 9.30 -76.44
CA VAL A 286 -41.92 9.25 -75.04
C VAL A 286 -40.43 9.59 -75.03
N GLU A 287 -40.08 10.84 -74.72
CA GLU A 287 -38.71 11.13 -74.28
C GLU A 287 -38.53 10.36 -72.97
N SER A 288 -37.52 9.49 -72.92
CA SER A 288 -37.11 8.80 -71.71
C SER A 288 -36.96 9.83 -70.61
N ASN A 289 -37.91 9.89 -69.68
CA ASN A 289 -37.72 10.67 -68.46
C ASN A 289 -36.60 9.97 -67.71
N GLU A 290 -35.42 10.59 -67.69
CA GLU A 290 -34.27 10.16 -66.89
C GLU A 290 -34.75 9.80 -65.48
N ILE A 291 -34.60 8.52 -65.09
CA ILE A 291 -34.89 8.13 -63.71
C ILE A 291 -33.75 8.66 -62.85
N ARG A 292 -34.01 9.77 -62.16
CA ARG A 292 -33.13 10.31 -61.13
C ARG A 292 -33.45 9.64 -59.81
N ILE A 293 -32.57 8.74 -59.37
CA ILE A 293 -32.58 8.28 -57.98
C ILE A 293 -31.60 9.19 -57.24
N PRO A 294 -32.06 10.07 -56.32
CA PRO A 294 -31.15 10.86 -55.53
C PRO A 294 -30.28 9.91 -54.70
N MET A 295 -28.99 9.87 -54.95
CA MET A 295 -28.04 9.16 -54.08
C MET A 295 -27.34 10.19 -53.25
N TRP A 296 -27.32 10.02 -51.94
CA TRP A 296 -26.54 10.89 -51.09
C TRP A 296 -25.14 10.31 -50.97
N ARG A 297 -24.15 11.18 -50.84
CA ARG A 297 -22.79 10.80 -50.43
C ARG A 297 -22.39 11.62 -49.22
N PHE A 298 -21.62 10.99 -48.34
CA PHE A 298 -20.97 11.71 -47.26
C PHE A 298 -20.03 12.78 -47.84
N SER A 299 -20.15 14.00 -47.33
CA SER A 299 -19.24 15.10 -47.69
C SER A 299 -18.21 15.29 -46.60
N HIS A 300 -18.62 15.68 -45.39
CA HIS A 300 -17.73 15.96 -44.27
C HIS A 300 -18.52 16.05 -42.95
N TRP A 301 -17.80 16.06 -41.83
CA TRP A 301 -18.30 16.42 -40.51
C TRP A 301 -18.06 17.91 -40.22
N GLU A 302 -19.07 18.59 -39.69
CA GLU A 302 -18.92 19.87 -39.00
C GLU A 302 -18.72 19.61 -37.49
N GLY A 303 -17.94 20.47 -36.83
CA GLY A 303 -17.57 20.31 -35.42
C GLY A 303 -16.12 19.86 -35.23
N ASP A 304 -15.79 19.43 -34.02
CA ASP A 304 -14.44 19.00 -33.64
C ASP A 304 -14.31 17.48 -33.73
N VAL A 305 -13.76 16.97 -34.84
CA VAL A 305 -13.50 15.54 -35.08
C VAL A 305 -12.09 15.38 -35.64
N GLU A 306 -11.48 14.20 -35.46
CA GLU A 306 -10.11 13.94 -35.92
C GLU A 306 -9.96 14.11 -37.44
N ASN A 307 -10.85 13.48 -38.22
CA ASN A 307 -10.83 13.56 -39.68
C ASN A 307 -12.22 13.90 -40.23
N ARG A 308 -12.42 15.19 -40.52
CA ARG A 308 -13.68 15.73 -41.05
C ARG A 308 -14.09 15.13 -42.39
N GLU A 309 -13.15 14.68 -43.21
CA GLU A 309 -13.43 14.18 -44.57
C GLU A 309 -13.69 12.66 -44.61
N SER A 310 -13.60 11.98 -43.46
CA SER A 310 -13.86 10.54 -43.36
C SER A 310 -15.25 10.27 -42.81
N ALA A 311 -16.01 9.41 -43.50
CA ALA A 311 -17.32 8.96 -43.04
C ALA A 311 -17.24 8.15 -41.73
N GLU A 312 -16.08 7.59 -41.43
CA GLU A 312 -15.73 6.96 -40.15
C GLU A 312 -14.57 7.75 -39.53
N THR A 313 -14.79 8.39 -38.39
CA THR A 313 -13.80 9.22 -37.68
C THR A 313 -13.98 9.02 -36.18
N THR A 314 -13.06 9.54 -35.37
CA THR A 314 -13.18 9.58 -33.92
C THR A 314 -13.25 11.01 -33.40
N ILE A 315 -13.66 11.12 -32.15
CA ILE A 315 -13.62 12.33 -31.34
C ILE A 315 -13.11 11.94 -29.94
N THR A 316 -12.17 12.71 -29.40
CA THR A 316 -11.72 12.56 -28.00
C THR A 316 -12.48 13.56 -27.16
N MET A 317 -13.17 13.09 -26.12
CA MET A 317 -13.97 13.92 -25.24
C MET A 317 -13.08 14.61 -24.20
N ASP A 318 -12.77 15.89 -24.42
CA ASP A 318 -11.98 16.75 -23.52
C ASP A 318 -12.72 18.05 -23.11
N ALA A 319 -13.95 18.18 -23.58
CA ALA A 319 -14.91 19.26 -23.35
C ALA A 319 -16.27 18.85 -23.91
N ASP A 320 -17.32 19.61 -23.64
CA ASP A 320 -18.59 19.49 -24.37
C ASP A 320 -18.36 19.78 -25.87
N LYS A 321 -18.89 18.89 -26.72
CA LYS A 321 -18.70 18.96 -28.17
C LYS A 321 -20.02 18.81 -28.92
N THR A 322 -20.11 19.49 -30.05
CA THR A 322 -21.25 19.41 -30.96
C THR A 322 -20.75 19.09 -32.36
N VAL A 323 -21.35 18.09 -33.00
CA VAL A 323 -20.97 17.64 -34.34
C VAL A 323 -22.19 17.38 -35.22
N ARG A 324 -22.00 17.54 -36.54
CA ARG A 324 -23.05 17.32 -37.54
C ARG A 324 -22.47 16.65 -38.79
N ALA A 325 -23.11 15.60 -39.29
CA ALA A 325 -22.76 15.03 -40.58
C ALA A 325 -23.38 15.83 -41.73
N ILE A 326 -22.57 16.10 -42.76
CA ILE A 326 -23.01 16.76 -43.98
C ILE A 326 -23.00 15.74 -45.13
N PHE A 327 -24.18 15.48 -45.68
CA PHE A 327 -24.38 14.72 -46.90
C PHE A 327 -24.72 15.68 -48.05
N VAL A 328 -24.26 15.33 -49.25
CA VAL A 328 -24.58 16.05 -50.48
C VAL A 328 -25.18 15.08 -51.49
N GLU A 329 -26.14 15.56 -52.25
CA GLU A 329 -26.69 14.80 -53.38
C GLU A 329 -25.58 14.55 -54.41
N ASP A 330 -25.45 13.29 -54.80
CA ASP A 330 -24.68 12.83 -55.93
C ASP A 330 -25.69 12.42 -57.01
N GLU A 331 -25.79 13.24 -58.05
CA GLU A 331 -26.63 12.93 -59.21
C GLU A 331 -25.88 11.92 -60.08
N GLU A 332 -26.01 10.61 -59.80
CA GLU A 332 -25.70 9.61 -60.81
C GLU A 332 -26.93 9.42 -61.70
N ILE A 333 -26.79 9.72 -62.99
CA ILE A 333 -27.76 9.27 -63.99
C ILE A 333 -27.58 7.76 -64.08
N VAL A 334 -28.48 7.01 -63.46
CA VAL A 334 -28.64 5.59 -63.78
C VAL A 334 -29.39 5.57 -65.11
N ASP A 335 -28.69 5.21 -66.18
CA ASP A 335 -29.32 4.72 -67.42
C ASP A 335 -29.40 3.20 -67.25
N PRO A 336 -30.43 2.65 -66.59
CA PRO A 336 -30.45 1.21 -66.43
C PRO A 336 -30.61 0.62 -67.84
N GLU A 337 -29.71 -0.31 -68.17
CA GLU A 337 -29.74 -1.02 -69.46
C GLU A 337 -31.10 -1.67 -69.74
N THR A 338 -31.93 -1.88 -68.70
CA THR A 338 -33.31 -2.36 -68.78
C THR A 338 -34.17 -1.91 -67.58
N PHE A 339 -35.50 -1.83 -67.74
CA PHE A 339 -36.50 -1.53 -66.70
C PHE A 339 -37.60 -2.59 -66.62
N ASP A 340 -38.23 -2.74 -65.45
CA ASP A 340 -39.48 -3.52 -65.33
C ASP A 340 -40.69 -2.61 -65.57
N VAL A 341 -41.54 -2.95 -66.54
CA VAL A 341 -42.75 -2.19 -66.89
C VAL A 341 -43.99 -2.93 -66.42
N THR A 342 -44.74 -2.33 -65.49
CA THR A 342 -46.02 -2.87 -65.03
C THR A 342 -47.18 -2.21 -65.76
N PHE A 343 -48.04 -3.02 -66.37
CA PHE A 343 -49.31 -2.57 -66.93
C PHE A 343 -50.46 -2.89 -65.97
N VAL A 344 -51.41 -1.98 -65.86
CA VAL A 344 -52.67 -2.17 -65.15
C VAL A 344 -53.80 -2.01 -66.16
N VAL A 345 -54.56 -3.07 -66.40
CA VAL A 345 -55.69 -3.09 -67.32
C VAL A 345 -56.98 -3.04 -66.53
N VAL A 346 -57.81 -2.04 -66.80
CA VAL A 346 -59.08 -1.80 -66.12
C VAL A 346 -60.21 -1.59 -67.13
N ASP A 347 -61.46 -1.77 -66.69
CA ASP A 347 -62.66 -1.48 -67.49
C ASP A 347 -63.00 0.03 -67.49
N GLY A 348 -64.08 0.39 -68.18
CA GLY A 348 -64.54 1.78 -68.28
C GLY A 348 -65.00 2.40 -66.95
N ASP A 349 -65.16 1.59 -65.91
CA ASP A 349 -65.50 2.01 -64.55
C ASP A 349 -64.28 1.95 -63.60
N GLY A 350 -63.10 1.55 -64.11
CA GLY A 350 -61.84 1.48 -63.37
C GLY A 350 -61.60 0.17 -62.61
N ASN A 351 -62.42 -0.87 -62.83
CA ASN A 351 -62.21 -2.18 -62.18
C ASN A 351 -61.15 -2.99 -62.93
N PRO A 352 -60.28 -3.75 -62.22
CA PRO A 352 -59.25 -4.56 -62.85
C PRO A 352 -59.83 -5.64 -63.78
N ILE A 353 -59.23 -5.78 -64.95
CA ILE A 353 -59.58 -6.82 -65.92
C ILE A 353 -58.53 -7.93 -65.83
N ALA A 354 -58.95 -9.10 -65.33
CA ALA A 354 -58.13 -10.29 -65.28
C ALA A 354 -58.08 -11.02 -66.63
N GLY A 355 -56.92 -11.59 -66.96
CA GLY A 355 -56.70 -12.38 -68.18
C GLY A 355 -56.68 -11.56 -69.47
N ALA A 356 -56.56 -10.24 -69.40
CA ALA A 356 -56.34 -9.40 -70.57
C ALA A 356 -54.91 -9.61 -71.08
N GLU A 357 -54.77 -9.82 -72.39
CA GLU A 357 -53.47 -9.94 -73.04
C GLU A 357 -52.90 -8.55 -73.31
N VAL A 358 -51.66 -8.33 -72.89
CA VAL A 358 -50.90 -7.09 -73.06
C VAL A 358 -49.70 -7.42 -73.92
N GLU A 359 -49.48 -6.64 -74.98
CA GLU A 359 -48.32 -6.74 -75.86
C GLU A 359 -47.45 -5.49 -75.71
N LEU A 360 -46.14 -5.66 -75.52
CA LEU A 360 -45.18 -4.56 -75.45
C LEU A 360 -44.08 -4.75 -76.51
N GLY A 361 -44.28 -4.17 -77.69
CA GLY A 361 -43.29 -4.22 -78.78
C GLY A 361 -42.92 -5.65 -79.19
N PRO A 362 -41.61 -5.99 -79.33
CA PRO A 362 -41.17 -7.34 -79.71
C PRO A 362 -41.13 -8.33 -78.53
N LEU A 363 -41.52 -7.92 -77.32
CA LEU A 363 -41.50 -8.79 -76.15
C LEU A 363 -42.62 -9.81 -76.20
N THR A 364 -42.45 -10.90 -75.44
CA THR A 364 -43.47 -11.95 -75.35
C THR A 364 -44.72 -11.39 -74.64
N PRO A 365 -45.92 -11.49 -75.24
CA PRO A 365 -47.16 -11.03 -74.62
C PRO A 365 -47.37 -11.61 -73.23
N GLN A 366 -47.93 -10.81 -72.33
CA GLN A 366 -48.25 -11.22 -70.96
C GLN A 366 -49.74 -11.07 -70.71
N THR A 367 -50.30 -11.89 -69.82
CA THR A 367 -51.69 -11.78 -69.40
C THR A 367 -51.80 -11.17 -68.02
N THR A 368 -52.83 -10.36 -67.78
CA THR A 368 -53.07 -9.76 -66.47
C THR A 368 -53.57 -10.76 -65.43
N GLY A 369 -53.12 -10.58 -64.19
CA GLY A 369 -53.60 -11.33 -63.02
C GLY A 369 -55.00 -10.88 -62.57
N GLU A 370 -55.49 -11.46 -61.48
CA GLU A 370 -56.80 -11.10 -60.90
C GLU A 370 -56.89 -9.63 -60.45
N ASP A 371 -55.75 -9.01 -60.17
CA ASP A 371 -55.60 -7.59 -59.84
C ASP A 371 -55.53 -6.67 -61.08
N GLY A 372 -55.71 -7.24 -62.28
CA GLY A 372 -55.64 -6.53 -63.54
C GLY A 372 -54.22 -6.11 -63.92
N LYS A 373 -53.19 -6.63 -63.26
CA LYS A 373 -51.80 -6.23 -63.52
C LYS A 373 -51.01 -7.29 -64.26
N THR A 374 -50.03 -6.83 -65.05
CA THR A 374 -48.99 -7.71 -65.61
C THR A 374 -47.66 -6.96 -65.69
N VAL A 375 -46.54 -7.68 -65.65
CA VAL A 375 -45.19 -7.09 -65.59
C VAL A 375 -44.34 -7.64 -66.74
N PHE A 376 -43.71 -6.73 -67.48
CA PHE A 376 -42.63 -7.04 -68.41
C PHE A 376 -41.33 -6.74 -67.71
N ALA A 377 -40.57 -7.77 -67.37
CA ALA A 377 -39.28 -7.61 -66.72
C ALA A 377 -38.15 -7.36 -67.73
N ASN A 378 -37.14 -6.58 -67.33
CA ASN A 378 -35.92 -6.30 -68.09
C ASN A 378 -36.20 -5.77 -69.52
N VAL A 379 -37.13 -4.83 -69.65
CA VAL A 379 -37.39 -4.09 -70.90
C VAL A 379 -36.20 -3.17 -71.20
N PRO A 380 -35.44 -3.39 -72.28
CA PRO A 380 -34.28 -2.57 -72.63
C PRO A 380 -34.61 -1.15 -73.04
#